data_AF-A0A0R2KZ96-F1
#
_entry.id   AF-A0A0R2KZ96-F1
#
_cell.length_a   1.000
_cell.length_b   1.000
_cell.length_c   1.000
_cell.angle_alpha   90.00
_cell.angle_beta   90.00
_cell.angle_gamma   90.00
#
_symmetry.space_group_name_H-M   'P 1'
#
loop_
_entity.id
_entity.type
_entity.pdbx_description
1 polymer ?
#
loop_
_entity_poly.entity_id
_entity_poly.type
_entity_poly.pdbx_seq_one_letter_code
_entity_poly.pdbx_strand_id
1 'polypeptide(L)'
;MLSETQAAADVDWNDLVANGVQAALIRLSHGVTQDLAAAAHIANAKKVDVHVHGYHEYEGVDDEVPFSLNNGVELGLAQGAYMFLVGAPIDAALGFANNWLSAGWKIGTSDVQDDYYQWITGADEPSVYDLWQFDDTHAVDSSGQLLLDPIDPNPPIDSTTPTAPKAGAYVGYGNDTSGMLGGTSIGYSTDGINFYAVITPFGIIFRDGDVERMSNLLINKLKLQSPNGTVFNLAVSDDGVLSAVKEGDGG
;
A
#
# COMPACT_ATOMS: atom_id res chain seq x y z
N MET A 1 9.33 -16.72 -13.38
CA MET A 1 7.96 -16.17 -13.48
C MET A 1 6.97 -17.30 -13.35
N LEU A 2 5.85 -17.11 -12.64
CA LEU A 2 4.85 -18.16 -12.44
C LEU A 2 3.42 -17.61 -12.56
N SER A 3 2.55 -18.36 -13.23
CA SER A 3 1.10 -18.14 -13.30
C SER A 3 0.35 -19.46 -13.28
N GLU A 4 -0.95 -19.45 -13.51
CA GLU A 4 -1.76 -20.67 -13.69
C GLU A 4 -1.32 -21.54 -14.86
N THR A 5 -0.52 -21.01 -15.80
CA THR A 5 0.06 -21.79 -16.90
C THR A 5 1.10 -22.81 -16.41
N GLN A 6 1.68 -22.59 -15.24
CA GLN A 6 2.46 -23.58 -14.50
C GLN A 6 1.61 -24.06 -13.31
N ALA A 7 1.10 -25.29 -13.37
CA ALA A 7 0.39 -25.84 -12.24
C ALA A 7 1.30 -25.86 -11.01
N ALA A 8 0.81 -25.35 -9.87
CA ALA A 8 1.63 -25.22 -8.66
C ALA A 8 2.15 -26.56 -8.11
N ALA A 9 1.52 -27.68 -8.50
CA ALA A 9 1.96 -29.03 -8.15
C ALA A 9 3.14 -29.52 -9.00
N ASP A 10 3.36 -28.93 -10.17
CA ASP A 10 4.41 -29.33 -11.13
C ASP A 10 5.71 -28.54 -10.93
N VAL A 11 5.69 -27.50 -10.09
CA VAL A 11 6.87 -26.68 -9.78
C VAL A 11 7.64 -27.32 -8.61
N ASP A 12 8.87 -27.77 -8.87
CA ASP A 12 9.78 -28.25 -7.82
C ASP A 12 10.52 -27.07 -7.17
N TRP A 13 9.91 -26.52 -6.13
CA TRP A 13 10.46 -25.40 -5.37
C TRP A 13 11.80 -25.68 -4.69
N ASN A 14 12.06 -26.94 -4.29
CA ASN A 14 13.32 -27.28 -3.66
C ASN A 14 14.46 -27.30 -4.68
N ASP A 15 14.18 -27.81 -5.88
CA ASP A 15 15.15 -27.78 -6.99
C ASP A 15 15.45 -26.34 -7.42
N LEU A 16 14.43 -25.47 -7.48
CA LEU A 16 14.63 -24.04 -7.76
C LEU A 16 15.59 -23.38 -6.76
N VAL A 17 15.38 -23.60 -5.46
CA VAL A 17 16.27 -23.06 -4.40
C VAL A 17 17.67 -23.67 -4.51
N ALA A 18 17.78 -24.97 -4.78
CA ALA A 18 19.08 -25.64 -4.96
C ALA A 18 19.87 -25.08 -6.16
N ASN A 19 19.18 -24.59 -7.19
CA ASN A 19 19.74 -23.91 -8.35
C ASN A 19 19.93 -22.39 -8.13
N GLY A 20 19.73 -21.88 -6.92
CA GLY A 20 20.04 -20.51 -6.54
C GLY A 20 18.91 -19.50 -6.77
N VAL A 21 17.67 -19.95 -6.99
CA VAL A 21 16.51 -19.05 -7.03
C VAL A 21 16.23 -18.52 -5.63
N GLN A 22 16.18 -17.19 -5.49
CA GLN A 22 15.96 -16.50 -4.22
C GLN A 22 14.65 -15.70 -4.18
N ALA A 23 14.09 -15.34 -5.33
CA ALA A 23 12.82 -14.62 -5.45
C ALA A 23 11.96 -15.21 -6.57
N ALA A 24 10.64 -15.09 -6.42
CA ALA A 24 9.65 -15.49 -7.41
C ALA A 24 8.66 -14.35 -7.69
N LEU A 25 8.43 -14.08 -8.97
CA LEU A 25 7.35 -13.23 -9.45
C LEU A 25 6.15 -14.11 -9.82
N ILE A 26 5.02 -13.88 -9.17
CA ILE A 26 3.78 -14.66 -9.30
C ILE A 26 2.68 -13.77 -9.86
N ARG A 27 1.96 -14.23 -10.88
CA ARG A 27 0.78 -13.53 -11.40
C ARG A 27 -0.29 -13.59 -10.34
N LEU A 28 -0.75 -12.44 -9.87
CA LEU A 28 -1.83 -12.38 -8.89
C LEU A 28 -3.18 -12.28 -9.60
N SER A 29 -3.23 -11.55 -10.71
CA SER A 29 -4.46 -11.31 -11.47
C SER A 29 -4.17 -10.83 -12.89
N HIS A 30 -5.22 -10.87 -13.73
CA HIS A 30 -5.28 -10.19 -15.02
C HIS A 30 -6.70 -9.62 -15.19
N GLY A 31 -6.84 -8.37 -15.66
CA GLY A 31 -8.14 -7.71 -15.67
C GLY A 31 -8.81 -7.74 -14.28
N VAL A 32 -10.05 -8.24 -14.22
CA VAL A 32 -10.79 -8.46 -12.96
C VAL A 32 -10.86 -9.92 -12.54
N THR A 33 -9.84 -10.72 -12.92
CA THR A 33 -9.77 -12.15 -12.63
C THR A 33 -8.54 -12.46 -11.80
N GLN A 34 -8.73 -13.21 -10.70
CA GLN A 34 -7.63 -13.74 -9.90
C GLN A 34 -7.01 -14.95 -10.62
N ASP A 35 -5.68 -15.01 -10.65
CA ASP A 35 -4.96 -16.19 -11.15
C ASP A 35 -5.20 -17.39 -10.23
N LEU A 36 -5.61 -18.52 -10.81
CA LEU A 36 -6.07 -19.68 -10.05
C LEU A 36 -4.93 -20.37 -9.27
N ALA A 37 -3.67 -20.20 -9.68
CA ALA A 37 -2.52 -20.81 -9.04
C ALA A 37 -1.80 -19.88 -8.05
N ALA A 38 -2.11 -18.58 -8.05
CA ALA A 38 -1.42 -17.57 -7.24
C ALA A 38 -1.27 -17.96 -5.76
N ALA A 39 -2.39 -18.31 -5.10
CA ALA A 39 -2.38 -18.66 -3.68
C ALA A 39 -1.49 -19.88 -3.39
N ALA A 40 -1.50 -20.88 -4.27
CA ALA A 40 -0.70 -22.09 -4.12
C ALA A 40 0.80 -21.81 -4.34
N HIS A 41 1.14 -21.01 -5.36
CA HIS A 41 2.51 -20.57 -5.61
C HIS A 41 3.08 -19.76 -4.44
N ILE A 42 2.31 -18.80 -3.91
CA ILE A 42 2.70 -18.00 -2.74
C ILE A 42 2.94 -18.89 -1.53
N ALA A 43 2.03 -19.82 -1.26
CA ALA A 43 2.15 -20.75 -0.13
C ALA A 43 3.36 -21.68 -0.27
N ASN A 44 3.71 -22.10 -1.49
CA ASN A 44 4.86 -22.96 -1.72
C ASN A 44 6.19 -22.20 -1.64
N ALA A 45 6.28 -21.00 -2.21
CA ALA A 45 7.44 -20.11 -2.08
C ALA A 45 7.79 -19.85 -0.60
N LYS A 46 6.78 -19.54 0.22
CA LYS A 46 6.94 -19.30 1.67
C LYS A 46 7.49 -20.51 2.43
N LYS A 47 7.21 -21.75 2.00
CA LYS A 47 7.73 -22.97 2.67
C LYS A 47 9.23 -23.15 2.48
N VAL A 48 9.77 -22.61 1.39
CA VAL A 48 11.18 -22.75 1.00
C VAL A 48 11.95 -21.42 1.12
N ASP A 49 11.37 -20.43 1.80
CA ASP A 49 11.98 -19.13 2.09
C ASP A 49 12.41 -18.34 0.83
N VAL A 50 11.61 -18.45 -0.23
CA VAL A 50 11.78 -17.65 -1.46
C VAL A 50 10.98 -16.35 -1.34
N HIS A 51 11.62 -15.21 -1.63
CA HIS A 51 10.96 -13.91 -1.64
C HIS A 51 9.84 -13.86 -2.68
N VAL A 52 8.69 -13.33 -2.31
CA VAL A 52 7.50 -13.29 -3.17
C VAL A 52 7.23 -11.87 -3.64
N HIS A 53 7.12 -11.71 -4.95
CA HIS A 53 6.64 -10.50 -5.62
C HIS A 53 5.45 -10.83 -6.52
N GLY A 54 4.59 -9.84 -6.73
CA GLY A 54 3.37 -10.00 -7.51
C GLY A 54 3.49 -9.34 -8.87
N TYR A 55 2.73 -9.83 -9.86
CA TYR A 55 2.45 -9.06 -11.06
C TYR A 55 0.99 -9.16 -11.48
N HIS A 56 0.54 -8.14 -12.22
CA HIS A 56 -0.80 -8.00 -12.77
C HIS A 56 -0.71 -7.76 -14.28
N GLU A 57 -1.47 -8.52 -15.05
CA GLU A 57 -1.56 -8.33 -16.51
C GLU A 57 -2.75 -7.43 -16.84
N TYR A 58 -2.45 -6.33 -17.54
CA TYR A 58 -3.43 -5.31 -17.89
C TYR A 58 -4.34 -5.75 -19.04
N GLU A 59 -5.65 -5.56 -18.87
CA GLU A 59 -6.68 -5.80 -19.89
C GLU A 59 -7.49 -4.55 -20.26
N GLY A 60 -7.37 -3.47 -19.48
CA GLY A 60 -8.05 -2.19 -19.74
C GLY A 60 -9.55 -2.23 -19.50
N VAL A 61 -9.97 -2.94 -18.46
CA VAL A 61 -11.38 -3.11 -18.09
C VAL A 61 -11.76 -2.25 -16.89
N ASP A 62 -13.06 -1.97 -16.73
CA ASP A 62 -13.56 -1.24 -15.58
C ASP A 62 -13.23 -2.00 -14.27
N ASP A 63 -12.98 -1.25 -13.19
CA ASP A 63 -12.65 -1.77 -11.85
C ASP A 63 -11.35 -2.59 -11.74
N GLU A 64 -10.52 -2.63 -12.77
CA GLU A 64 -9.25 -3.39 -12.77
C GLU A 64 -8.26 -2.91 -11.70
N VAL A 65 -8.11 -1.59 -11.54
CA VAL A 65 -7.23 -0.98 -10.53
C VAL A 65 -7.66 -1.39 -9.10
N PRO A 66 -8.89 -1.14 -8.63
CA PRO A 66 -9.31 -1.56 -7.29
C PRO A 66 -9.33 -3.09 -7.13
N PHE A 67 -9.62 -3.85 -8.20
CA PHE A 67 -9.54 -5.31 -8.17
C PHE A 67 -8.11 -5.79 -7.88
N SER A 68 -7.12 -5.31 -8.62
CA SER A 68 -5.71 -5.70 -8.46
C SER A 68 -5.19 -5.45 -7.05
N LEU A 69 -5.58 -4.32 -6.45
CA LEU A 69 -5.27 -3.97 -5.07
C LEU A 69 -5.90 -4.95 -4.08
N ASN A 70 -7.22 -5.13 -4.13
CA ASN A 70 -7.93 -5.98 -3.17
C ASN A 70 -7.46 -7.44 -3.27
N ASN A 71 -7.28 -7.95 -4.50
CA ASN A 71 -6.80 -9.29 -4.75
C ASN A 71 -5.39 -9.53 -4.17
N GLY A 72 -4.45 -8.59 -4.37
CA GLY A 72 -3.11 -8.73 -3.80
C GLY A 72 -3.09 -8.71 -2.26
N VAL A 73 -3.97 -7.91 -1.64
CA VAL A 73 -4.16 -7.88 -0.18
C VAL A 73 -4.74 -9.21 0.31
N GLU A 74 -5.77 -9.74 -0.34
CA GLU A 74 -6.41 -11.01 0.01
C GLU A 74 -5.46 -12.21 -0.14
N LEU A 75 -4.60 -12.20 -1.16
CA LEU A 75 -3.54 -13.20 -1.38
C LEU A 75 -2.38 -13.08 -0.38
N GLY A 76 -2.34 -12.00 0.42
CA GLY A 76 -1.33 -11.79 1.45
C GLY A 76 0.05 -11.50 0.87
N LEU A 77 0.11 -10.68 -0.19
CA LEU A 77 1.36 -10.09 -0.68
C LEU A 77 1.96 -9.21 0.42
N ALA A 78 3.23 -9.44 0.75
CA ALA A 78 3.90 -8.71 1.82
C ALA A 78 4.02 -7.22 1.47
N GLN A 79 3.83 -6.33 2.44
CA GLN A 79 4.21 -4.93 2.28
C GLN A 79 5.70 -4.85 1.96
N GLY A 80 6.15 -3.90 1.16
CA GLY A 80 7.52 -3.79 0.67
C GLY A 80 7.87 -4.70 -0.52
N ALA A 81 7.02 -5.68 -0.85
CA ALA A 81 7.14 -6.45 -2.08
C ALA A 81 6.91 -5.56 -3.32
N TYR A 82 7.50 -5.93 -4.45
CA TYR A 82 7.17 -5.33 -5.74
C TYR A 82 5.87 -5.91 -6.30
N MET A 83 5.05 -5.02 -6.85
CA MET A 83 3.89 -5.32 -7.68
C MET A 83 4.16 -4.78 -9.08
N PHE A 84 4.23 -5.67 -10.07
CA PHE A 84 4.54 -5.33 -11.44
C PHE A 84 3.28 -5.18 -12.29
N LEU A 85 3.20 -4.11 -13.08
CA LEU A 85 2.17 -3.95 -14.11
C LEU A 85 2.72 -4.40 -15.46
N VAL A 86 2.03 -5.34 -16.10
CA VAL A 86 2.46 -5.96 -17.36
C VAL A 86 1.48 -5.61 -18.47
N GLY A 87 2.01 -5.18 -19.63
CA GLY A 87 1.21 -4.97 -20.84
C GLY A 87 0.32 -3.72 -20.82
N ALA A 88 0.49 -2.84 -19.84
CA ALA A 88 -0.26 -1.60 -19.74
C ALA A 88 0.36 -0.48 -20.58
N PRO A 89 -0.45 0.40 -21.19
CA PRO A 89 0.08 1.63 -21.76
C PRO A 89 0.62 2.56 -20.65
N ILE A 90 1.58 3.43 -21.00
CA ILE A 90 2.31 4.29 -20.04
C ILE A 90 1.36 5.12 -19.17
N ASP A 91 0.25 5.60 -19.72
CA ASP A 91 -0.74 6.43 -19.03
C ASP A 91 -1.61 5.66 -18.02
N ALA A 92 -1.74 4.34 -18.15
CA ALA A 92 -2.48 3.52 -17.20
C ALA A 92 -1.67 3.23 -15.92
N ALA A 93 -0.34 3.23 -16.00
CA ALA A 93 0.53 2.85 -14.88
C ALA A 93 0.33 3.70 -13.62
N LEU A 94 0.04 4.99 -13.78
CA LEU A 94 -0.14 5.90 -12.65
C LEU A 94 -1.33 5.51 -11.74
N GLY A 95 -2.42 5.00 -12.32
CA GLY A 95 -3.60 4.57 -11.57
C GLY A 95 -3.30 3.38 -10.65
N PHE A 96 -2.61 2.37 -11.18
CA PHE A 96 -2.16 1.21 -10.43
C PHE A 96 -1.09 1.59 -9.39
N ALA A 97 -0.09 2.36 -9.82
CA ALA A 97 1.02 2.78 -8.97
C ALA A 97 0.53 3.45 -7.68
N ASN A 98 -0.37 4.43 -7.78
CA ASN A 98 -0.91 5.13 -6.61
C ASN A 98 -1.65 4.19 -5.65
N ASN A 99 -2.41 3.22 -6.17
CA ASN A 99 -3.19 2.28 -5.35
C ASN A 99 -2.29 1.25 -4.67
N TRP A 100 -1.32 0.70 -5.38
CA TRP A 100 -0.39 -0.30 -4.85
C TRP A 100 0.62 0.30 -3.86
N LEU A 101 1.11 1.52 -4.13
CA LEU A 101 1.92 2.28 -3.16
C LEU A 101 1.16 2.51 -1.87
N SER A 102 -0.16 2.72 -1.98
CA SER A 102 -1.03 2.85 -0.83
C SER A 102 -0.95 1.60 0.05
N ALA A 103 -1.04 0.38 -0.52
CA ALA A 103 -0.90 -0.89 0.20
C ALA A 103 0.53 -1.20 0.70
N GLY A 104 1.46 -0.25 0.58
CA GLY A 104 2.85 -0.41 1.00
C GLY A 104 3.69 -1.22 0.02
N TRP A 105 3.21 -1.50 -1.19
CA TRP A 105 3.99 -2.19 -2.22
C TRP A 105 4.85 -1.23 -3.03
N LYS A 106 5.96 -1.74 -3.56
CA LYS A 106 6.79 -1.04 -4.55
C LYS A 106 6.27 -1.36 -5.95
N ILE A 107 6.58 -0.51 -6.92
CA ILE A 107 6.01 -0.60 -8.27
C ILE A 107 7.09 -0.97 -9.27
N GLY A 108 6.76 -1.90 -10.16
CA GLY A 108 7.53 -2.15 -11.38
C GLY A 108 6.64 -2.17 -12.62
N THR A 109 7.25 -1.98 -13.79
CA THR A 109 6.56 -1.98 -15.09
C THR A 109 7.29 -2.88 -16.07
N SER A 110 6.54 -3.54 -16.97
CA SER A 110 7.12 -4.33 -18.07
C SER A 110 7.72 -3.50 -19.21
N ASP A 111 7.71 -2.17 -19.08
CA ASP A 111 8.18 -1.19 -20.05
C ASP A 111 9.22 -0.25 -19.43
N VAL A 112 10.01 0.40 -20.28
CA VAL A 112 11.02 1.39 -19.87
C VAL A 112 10.33 2.66 -19.36
N GLN A 113 10.30 2.83 -18.05
CA GLN A 113 9.86 4.04 -17.36
C GLN A 113 10.86 4.36 -16.25
N ASP A 114 11.53 5.52 -16.34
CA ASP A 114 12.63 5.88 -15.43
C ASP A 114 12.19 6.01 -13.95
N ASP A 115 10.90 6.24 -13.71
CA ASP A 115 10.34 6.43 -12.36
C ASP A 115 9.98 5.11 -11.65
N TYR A 116 9.99 3.97 -12.36
CA TYR A 116 9.58 2.67 -11.83
C TYR A 116 10.66 1.61 -12.04
N TYR A 117 10.55 0.52 -11.28
CA TYR A 117 11.41 -0.64 -11.42
C TYR A 117 11.17 -1.32 -12.78
N GLN A 118 12.21 -1.42 -13.61
CA GLN A 118 12.08 -1.81 -15.00
C GLN A 118 12.25 -3.33 -15.18
N TRP A 119 11.15 -4.00 -15.53
CA TRP A 119 11.17 -5.39 -15.95
C TRP A 119 11.15 -5.48 -17.47
N ILE A 120 12.28 -5.89 -18.06
CA ILE A 120 12.45 -5.97 -19.51
C ILE A 120 12.50 -7.44 -19.94
N THR A 121 11.74 -7.77 -20.99
CA THR A 121 11.70 -9.13 -21.57
C THR A 121 12.42 -9.17 -22.90
N GLY A 122 13.33 -10.12 -23.11
CA GLY A 122 14.00 -10.29 -24.41
C GLY A 122 15.18 -11.26 -24.36
N ALA A 123 15.53 -11.85 -25.51
CA ALA A 123 16.63 -12.83 -25.58
C ALA A 123 18.03 -12.21 -25.40
N ASP A 124 18.18 -10.93 -25.75
CA ASP A 124 19.43 -10.18 -25.61
C ASP A 124 19.39 -9.31 -24.35
N GLU A 125 20.51 -9.26 -23.63
CA GLU A 125 20.63 -8.46 -22.41
C GLU A 125 20.45 -6.95 -22.70
N PRO A 126 19.49 -6.26 -22.04
CA PRO A 126 19.29 -4.83 -22.23
C PRO A 126 20.45 -4.01 -21.66
N SER A 127 20.71 -2.82 -22.22
CA SER A 127 21.74 -1.93 -21.66
C SER A 127 21.30 -1.20 -20.38
N VAL A 128 19.99 -1.14 -20.12
CA VAL A 128 19.37 -0.53 -18.92
C VAL A 128 18.17 -1.39 -18.54
N TYR A 129 18.19 -1.94 -17.31
CA TYR A 129 17.11 -2.72 -16.73
C TYR A 129 17.37 -2.91 -15.22
N ASP A 130 16.32 -3.15 -14.44
CA ASP A 130 16.45 -3.64 -13.06
C ASP A 130 16.20 -5.15 -12.99
N LEU A 131 15.23 -5.66 -13.76
CA LEU A 131 14.97 -7.09 -13.94
C LEU A 131 14.93 -7.43 -15.43
N TRP A 132 15.79 -8.34 -15.86
CA TRP A 132 15.79 -8.84 -17.23
C TRP A 132 15.29 -10.27 -17.27
N GLN A 133 14.15 -10.48 -17.92
CA GLN A 133 13.61 -11.80 -18.22
C GLN A 133 14.11 -12.24 -19.59
N PHE A 134 14.99 -13.24 -19.60
CA PHE A 134 15.63 -13.74 -20.82
C PHE A 134 14.93 -14.95 -21.43
N ASP A 135 14.03 -15.60 -20.68
CA ASP A 135 13.11 -16.63 -21.17
C ASP A 135 11.79 -16.63 -20.37
N ASP A 136 10.85 -17.51 -20.72
CA ASP A 136 9.50 -17.54 -20.11
C ASP A 136 9.49 -17.83 -18.60
N THR A 137 10.59 -18.32 -18.04
CA THR A 137 10.67 -18.84 -16.66
C THR A 137 11.74 -18.19 -15.80
N HIS A 138 12.82 -17.67 -16.39
CA HIS A 138 14.00 -17.16 -15.70
C HIS A 138 14.22 -15.66 -15.93
N ALA A 139 14.76 -15.00 -14.90
CA ALA A 139 15.13 -13.60 -14.96
C ALA A 139 16.32 -13.30 -14.05
N VAL A 140 17.06 -12.23 -14.37
CA VAL A 140 18.18 -11.69 -13.58
C VAL A 140 17.78 -10.34 -13.02
N ASP A 141 17.83 -10.20 -11.69
CA ASP A 141 17.74 -8.91 -11.00
C ASP A 141 19.15 -8.30 -10.92
N SER A 142 19.40 -7.24 -11.70
CA SER A 142 20.68 -6.51 -11.70
C SER A 142 20.79 -5.52 -10.52
N SER A 143 19.65 -5.12 -9.95
CA SER A 143 19.54 -4.13 -8.88
C SER A 143 19.74 -4.74 -7.49
N GLY A 144 19.40 -6.02 -7.33
CA GLY A 144 19.35 -6.76 -6.07
C GLY A 144 18.18 -6.35 -5.16
N GLN A 145 17.27 -5.50 -5.61
CA GLN A 145 16.20 -4.95 -4.77
C GLN A 145 15.09 -5.97 -4.47
N LEU A 146 14.94 -7.01 -5.29
CA LEU A 146 13.97 -8.08 -5.06
C LEU A 146 14.37 -9.01 -3.91
N LEU A 147 15.64 -8.97 -3.50
CA LEU A 147 16.18 -9.76 -2.38
C LEU A 147 16.23 -8.98 -1.08
N LEU A 148 15.90 -7.70 -1.11
CA LEU A 148 15.79 -6.93 0.11
C LEU A 148 14.55 -7.39 0.86
N ASP A 149 14.73 -7.75 2.13
CA ASP A 149 13.59 -8.04 2.99
C ASP A 149 12.60 -6.88 2.90
N PRO A 150 11.30 -7.19 2.70
CA PRO A 150 10.28 -6.18 2.73
C PRO A 150 10.44 -5.35 4.00
N ILE A 151 10.69 -4.04 3.84
CA ILE A 151 10.88 -3.13 4.95
C ILE A 151 9.62 -3.21 5.80
N ASP A 152 9.77 -3.59 7.08
CA ASP A 152 8.67 -3.53 8.05
C ASP A 152 8.11 -2.10 8.04
N PRO A 153 6.88 -1.91 7.54
CA PRO A 153 6.28 -0.59 7.39
C PRO A 153 5.68 -0.09 8.71
N ASN A 154 5.73 -0.89 9.77
CA ASN A 154 5.27 -0.49 11.08
C ASN A 154 6.44 -0.49 12.08
N PRO A 155 7.30 0.54 12.11
CA PRO A 155 7.74 0.97 13.43
C PRO A 155 6.46 1.16 14.26
N PRO A 156 6.34 0.65 15.49
CA PRO A 156 5.14 0.81 16.30
C PRO A 156 4.77 2.30 16.37
N ILE A 157 3.71 2.68 15.65
CA ILE A 157 3.29 4.07 15.52
C ILE A 157 2.44 4.40 16.74
N ASP A 158 2.87 5.38 17.51
CA ASP A 158 2.01 6.08 18.45
C ASP A 158 1.05 6.98 17.65
N SER A 159 -0.16 6.48 17.36
CA SER A 159 -1.21 7.22 16.65
C SER A 159 -1.77 8.41 17.45
N THR A 160 -1.32 8.57 18.70
CA THR A 160 -1.80 9.58 19.65
C THR A 160 -0.79 10.72 19.85
N THR A 161 0.51 10.44 19.79
CA THR A 161 1.58 11.43 20.00
C THR A 161 2.76 11.24 19.04
N PRO A 162 2.88 12.05 17.97
CA PRO A 162 4.10 12.03 17.16
C PRO A 162 5.31 12.35 18.03
N THR A 163 6.36 11.54 17.93
CA THR A 163 7.61 11.77 18.66
C THR A 163 8.21 13.13 18.29
N ALA A 164 8.82 13.81 19.27
CA ALA A 164 9.47 15.09 19.04
C ALA A 164 10.51 15.01 17.88
N PRO A 165 10.64 16.08 17.06
CA PRO A 165 11.61 16.10 15.96
C PRO A 165 13.04 15.84 16.43
N LYS A 166 13.74 14.94 15.74
CA LYS A 166 15.16 14.62 15.92
C LYS A 166 15.98 15.23 14.78
N ALA A 167 17.31 15.16 14.89
CA ALA A 167 18.19 15.56 13.80
C ALA A 167 17.83 14.78 12.52
N GLY A 168 17.68 15.50 11.40
CA GLY A 168 17.21 14.92 10.13
C GLY A 168 15.70 15.05 9.88
N ALA A 169 14.92 15.52 10.86
CA ALA A 169 13.51 15.84 10.65
C ALA A 169 13.30 16.91 9.57
N TYR A 170 12.22 16.76 8.80
CA TYR A 170 11.90 17.68 7.71
C TYR A 170 10.39 17.78 7.46
N VAL A 171 9.98 18.85 6.79
CA VAL A 171 8.64 19.04 6.22
C VAL A 171 8.83 19.16 4.72
N GLY A 172 8.01 18.47 3.93
CA GLY A 172 8.16 18.49 2.49
C GLY A 172 7.30 17.46 1.77
N TYR A 173 7.74 17.10 0.58
CA TYR A 173 7.16 16.02 -0.21
C TYR A 173 7.83 14.69 0.14
N GLY A 174 7.04 13.63 0.26
CA GLY A 174 7.52 12.29 0.56
C GLY A 174 6.40 11.26 0.40
N ASN A 175 6.77 9.98 0.45
CA ASN A 175 5.81 8.88 0.42
C ASN A 175 5.41 8.50 1.84
N ASP A 176 4.11 8.32 2.09
CA ASP A 176 3.61 7.91 3.40
C ASP A 176 4.18 6.54 3.81
N THR A 177 4.80 6.50 4.97
CA THR A 177 5.36 5.27 5.56
C THR A 177 4.47 4.72 6.67
N SER A 178 3.35 5.38 7.00
CA SER A 178 2.52 5.03 8.15
C SER A 178 1.46 3.94 7.91
N GLY A 179 1.40 3.38 6.71
CA GLY A 179 0.36 2.41 6.32
C GLY A 179 -1.04 3.02 6.17
N MET A 180 -1.21 4.34 6.36
CA MET A 180 -2.48 5.07 6.17
C MET A 180 -2.82 5.32 4.70
N LEU A 181 -2.13 4.64 3.77
CA LEU A 181 -2.38 4.71 2.34
C LEU A 181 -2.23 6.13 1.75
N GLY A 182 -1.48 7.04 2.40
CA GLY A 182 -1.41 8.46 2.02
C GLY A 182 -0.62 8.78 0.74
N GLY A 183 0.18 7.83 0.25
CA GLY A 183 0.99 7.95 -0.97
C GLY A 183 1.95 9.14 -0.97
N THR A 184 2.37 9.57 -2.16
CA THR A 184 3.22 10.75 -2.35
C THR A 184 2.43 12.02 -2.05
N SER A 185 2.82 12.72 -0.99
CA SER A 185 2.02 13.79 -0.40
C SER A 185 2.90 14.85 0.26
N ILE A 186 2.27 15.99 0.61
CA ILE A 186 2.90 16.94 1.52
C ILE A 186 2.70 16.41 2.93
N GLY A 187 3.79 16.40 3.68
CA GLY A 187 3.82 15.79 5.00
C GLY A 187 5.06 16.19 5.78
N TYR A 188 5.39 15.36 6.76
CA TYR A 188 6.54 15.60 7.61
C TYR A 188 7.23 14.30 8.00
N SER A 189 8.48 14.42 8.42
CA SER A 189 9.25 13.38 9.10
C SER A 189 9.76 13.91 10.43
N THR A 190 9.70 13.10 11.47
CA THR A 190 10.20 13.44 12.82
C THR A 190 11.60 12.90 13.08
N ASP A 191 12.12 12.01 12.24
CA ASP A 191 13.41 11.34 12.42
C ASP A 191 14.25 11.25 11.13
N GLY A 192 13.76 11.79 10.01
CA GLY A 192 14.40 11.72 8.70
C GLY A 192 14.25 10.38 8.00
N ILE A 193 13.55 9.42 8.61
CA ILE A 193 13.38 8.04 8.12
C ILE A 193 11.90 7.79 7.82
N ASN A 194 11.03 8.03 8.80
CA ASN A 194 9.59 7.84 8.68
C ASN A 194 8.95 9.12 8.17
N PHE A 195 8.19 9.04 7.09
CA PHE A 195 7.43 10.14 6.52
C PHE A 195 5.94 9.92 6.72
N TYR A 196 5.25 11.00 7.10
CA TYR A 196 3.84 10.98 7.41
C TYR A 196 3.09 11.92 6.49
N ALA A 197 2.14 11.37 5.74
CA ALA A 197 1.26 12.15 4.89
C ALA A 197 0.33 13.06 5.71
N VAL A 198 0.10 14.27 5.21
CA VAL A 198 -0.87 15.23 5.79
C VAL A 198 -1.83 15.71 4.72
N ILE A 199 -1.32 16.15 3.57
CA ILE A 199 -2.13 16.63 2.45
C ILE A 199 -1.86 15.73 1.25
N THR A 200 -2.87 14.95 0.90
CA THR A 200 -2.86 14.02 -0.23
C THR A 200 -3.76 14.55 -1.35
N PRO A 201 -3.66 14.01 -2.57
CA PRO A 201 -4.64 14.28 -3.63
C PRO A 201 -6.09 13.93 -3.23
N PHE A 202 -6.28 13.05 -2.25
CA PHE A 202 -7.59 12.60 -1.76
C PHE A 202 -8.14 13.47 -0.62
N GLY A 203 -7.33 14.39 -0.08
CA GLY A 203 -7.74 15.28 1.00
C GLY A 203 -6.72 15.36 2.13
N ILE A 204 -7.20 15.82 3.29
CA ILE A 204 -6.39 16.01 4.49
C ILE A 204 -6.52 14.77 5.36
N ILE A 205 -5.37 14.21 5.77
CA ILE A 205 -5.32 13.13 6.74
C ILE A 205 -5.30 13.74 8.15
N PHE A 206 -6.28 13.34 8.97
CA PHE A 206 -6.33 13.64 10.40
C PHE A 206 -5.92 12.39 11.17
N ARG A 207 -5.07 12.54 12.19
CA ARG A 207 -4.68 11.42 13.06
C ARG A 207 -5.69 11.20 14.17
N ASP A 208 -5.63 10.04 14.82
CA ASP A 208 -6.58 9.67 15.88
C ASP A 208 -6.72 10.76 16.96
N GLY A 209 -5.61 11.33 17.42
CA GLY A 209 -5.63 12.42 18.40
C GLY A 209 -6.18 13.76 17.85
N ASP A 210 -6.14 13.98 16.53
CA ASP A 210 -6.79 15.12 15.88
C ASP A 210 -8.28 14.86 15.68
N VAL A 211 -8.66 13.63 15.32
CA VAL A 211 -10.06 13.17 15.21
C VAL A 211 -10.77 13.28 16.54
N GLU A 212 -10.14 12.93 17.66
CA GLU A 212 -10.72 13.10 18.99
C GLU A 212 -10.92 14.59 19.35
N ARG A 213 -9.99 15.47 18.97
CA ARG A 213 -10.13 16.92 19.16
C ARG A 213 -11.19 17.51 18.25
N MET A 214 -11.28 17.04 17.01
CA MET A 214 -12.26 17.50 16.03
C MET A 214 -13.66 16.97 16.32
N SER A 215 -13.81 15.74 16.80
CA SER A 215 -15.12 15.17 17.15
C SER A 215 -15.80 16.01 18.23
N ASN A 216 -15.04 16.49 19.22
CA ASN A 216 -15.52 17.42 20.24
C ASN A 216 -16.06 18.76 19.68
N LEU A 217 -15.64 19.15 18.48
CA LEU A 217 -16.07 20.37 17.78
C LEU A 217 -17.16 20.12 16.74
N LEU A 218 -17.23 18.90 16.19
CA LEU A 218 -18.13 18.50 15.11
C LEU A 218 -19.40 17.78 15.58
N ILE A 219 -19.42 17.29 16.83
CA ILE A 219 -20.67 16.81 17.43
C ILE A 219 -21.64 17.98 17.45
N ASN A 220 -22.67 17.88 16.62
CA ASN A 220 -23.84 18.73 16.66
C ASN A 220 -24.46 18.62 18.05
N LYS A 221 -24.03 19.49 18.98
CA LYS A 221 -24.75 19.69 20.23
C LYS A 221 -26.11 20.22 19.82
N LEU A 222 -27.15 19.41 19.99
CA LEU A 222 -28.51 19.87 19.78
C LEU A 222 -28.75 21.01 20.79
N LYS A 223 -28.91 22.22 20.27
CA LYS A 223 -29.13 23.42 21.09
C LYS A 223 -30.61 23.76 21.12
N LEU A 224 -31.15 23.93 22.33
CA LEU A 224 -32.46 24.54 22.52
C LEU A 224 -32.28 25.96 23.05
N GLN A 225 -32.85 26.92 22.36
CA GLN A 225 -32.95 28.29 22.85
C GLN A 225 -34.35 28.51 23.43
N SER A 226 -34.40 28.89 24.70
CA SER A 226 -35.65 29.31 25.33
C SER A 226 -36.10 30.68 24.80
N PRO A 227 -37.39 31.05 24.95
CA PRO A 227 -37.90 32.34 24.47
C PRO A 227 -37.20 33.58 25.06
N ASN A 228 -36.52 33.42 26.20
CA ASN A 228 -35.77 34.50 26.86
C ASN A 228 -34.29 34.56 26.43
N GLY A 229 -33.89 33.74 25.46
CA GLY A 229 -32.55 33.73 24.90
C GLY A 229 -31.56 32.76 25.54
N THR A 230 -31.92 32.09 26.65
CA THR A 230 -31.04 31.10 27.30
C THR A 230 -30.86 29.87 26.42
N VAL A 231 -29.62 29.45 26.20
CA VAL A 231 -29.25 28.28 25.38
C VAL A 231 -28.92 27.09 26.27
N PHE A 232 -29.45 25.92 25.91
CA PHE A 232 -29.18 24.64 26.55
C PHE A 232 -28.53 23.71 25.55
N ASN A 233 -27.40 23.11 25.93
CA ASN A 233 -26.79 22.00 25.23
C ASN A 233 -27.47 20.71 25.68
N LEU A 234 -28.03 19.97 24.74
CA LEU A 234 -28.61 18.66 24.98
C LEU A 234 -27.61 17.57 24.59
N ALA A 235 -27.51 16.53 25.43
CA ALA A 235 -26.81 15.30 25.11
C ALA A 235 -27.62 14.10 25.58
N VAL A 236 -27.59 13.02 24.80
CA VAL A 236 -28.17 11.72 25.18
C VAL A 236 -27.01 10.75 25.31
N SER A 237 -26.86 10.12 26.47
CA SER A 237 -25.85 9.08 26.68
C SER A 237 -26.26 7.75 26.04
N ASP A 238 -25.32 6.82 25.92
CA ASP A 238 -25.53 5.51 25.26
C ASP A 238 -26.60 4.63 25.95
N ASP A 239 -26.88 4.90 27.23
CA ASP A 239 -27.97 4.29 28.01
C ASP A 239 -29.33 5.00 27.81
N GLY A 240 -29.40 5.99 26.92
CA GLY A 240 -30.61 6.73 26.57
C GLY A 240 -30.99 7.86 27.52
N VAL A 241 -30.12 8.24 28.46
CA VAL A 241 -30.41 9.33 29.41
C VAL A 241 -30.19 10.70 28.75
N LEU A 242 -31.23 11.53 28.75
CA LEU A 242 -31.15 12.92 28.30
C LEU A 242 -30.57 13.81 29.41
N SER A 243 -29.54 14.58 29.07
CA SER A 243 -29.00 15.66 29.88
C SER A 243 -29.16 17.00 29.16
N ALA A 244 -29.47 18.05 29.93
CA ALA A 244 -29.60 19.41 29.45
C ALA A 244 -28.75 20.32 30.33
N VAL A 245 -27.69 20.90 29.77
CA VAL A 245 -26.77 21.79 30.49
C VAL A 245 -26.88 23.19 29.89
N LYS A 246 -27.14 24.19 30.73
CA LYS A 246 -27.16 25.58 30.31
C LYS A 246 -25.77 25.99 29.81
N GLU A 247 -25.71 26.61 28.65
CA GLU A 247 -24.45 27.10 28.08
C GLU A 247 -23.86 28.18 29.00
N GLY A 248 -22.64 27.94 29.50
CA GLY A 248 -21.95 28.79 30.48
C GLY A 248 -21.87 28.26 31.92
N ASP A 249 -22.60 27.20 32.26
CA ASP A 249 -22.60 26.60 33.61
C ASP A 249 -21.69 25.35 33.73
N GLY A 250 -20.98 24.96 32.65
CA GLY A 250 -20.02 23.84 32.64
C GLY A 250 -18.58 24.33 32.57
N GLY A 251 -17.82 24.11 33.64
CA GLY A 251 -16.36 24.25 33.69
C GLY A 251 -15.65 22.95 33.31
#